data_AF-A0A7L2BDV6-F1
#
_entry.id   AF-A0A7L2BDV6-F1
#
_cell.length_a   1.000
_cell.length_b   1.000
_cell.length_c   1.000
_cell.angle_alpha   90.00
_cell.angle_beta   90.00
_cell.angle_gamma   90.00
#
_symmetry.space_group_name_H-M   'P 1'
#
loop_
_entity.id
_entity.type
_entity.pdbx_description
1 polymer ?
#
loop_
_entity_poly.entity_id
_entity_poly.type
_entity_poly.pdbx_seq_one_letter_code
_entity_poly.pdbx_strand_id
1 'polypeptide(L)'
;QYSPDSVAGADGHIDPTEVTFPGCSCLTSSCVAEVCSCLCRGEHYNSLCLRPVEDEEYTRPVFECNAMCRCGESCHNRVVQRGLQFRLEVFKTEKKGWGLRTLEFIAKGRFVCEYAGEVLGFNEARRRIQAQTSKDSNYIIAVREHLHKGQIMETFVDPTYIGNIGRFLNHSCEPNLFMVPVRVDSMVPKLALFAAADISAGEELSYDYSGRFHNSPVTSREQKSSEEDNGLRKPCYCGSRTCASFLPWDSSLFATP
;
A
#
# COMPACT_ATOMS: atom_id res chain seq x y z
N GLN A 1 -8.77 13.15 -11.41
CA GLN A 1 -8.04 12.66 -12.60
C GLN A 1 -7.59 11.23 -12.34
N TYR A 2 -7.66 10.35 -13.35
CA TYR A 2 -7.11 9.00 -13.22
C TYR A 2 -5.63 8.99 -13.60
N SER A 3 -4.80 8.33 -12.79
CA SER A 3 -3.41 7.98 -13.12
C SER A 3 -3.18 6.52 -12.74
N PRO A 4 -2.55 5.67 -13.58
CA PRO A 4 -2.23 4.29 -13.20
C PRO A 4 -1.09 4.23 -12.16
N ASP A 5 -0.18 5.20 -12.20
CA ASP A 5 1.00 5.31 -11.36
C ASP A 5 0.95 6.55 -10.46
N SER A 6 1.80 6.56 -9.43
CA SER A 6 1.99 7.73 -8.58
C SER A 6 2.65 8.87 -9.36
N VAL A 7 2.27 10.11 -9.04
CA VAL A 7 2.78 11.33 -9.69
C VAL A 7 3.39 12.26 -8.64
N ALA A 8 4.25 13.17 -9.07
CA ALA A 8 4.74 14.23 -8.18
C ALA A 8 3.57 15.05 -7.62
N GLY A 9 3.61 15.33 -6.32
CA GLY A 9 2.60 16.14 -5.65
C GLY A 9 2.65 17.62 -6.04
N ALA A 10 1.62 18.36 -5.62
CA ALA A 10 1.51 19.80 -5.85
C ALA A 10 2.68 20.64 -5.29
N ASP A 11 3.41 20.12 -4.32
CA ASP A 11 4.60 20.74 -3.74
C ASP A 11 5.89 20.45 -4.54
N GLY A 12 5.85 19.49 -5.47
CA GLY A 12 6.94 19.18 -6.40
C GLY A 12 8.24 18.69 -5.73
N HIS A 13 8.20 18.33 -4.44
CA HIS A 13 9.39 17.98 -3.67
C HIS A 13 9.92 16.58 -3.96
N ILE A 14 9.05 15.66 -4.38
CA ILE A 14 9.36 14.24 -4.56
C ILE A 14 8.88 13.82 -5.94
N ASP A 15 9.82 13.33 -6.77
CA ASP A 15 9.51 12.75 -8.07
C ASP A 15 9.49 11.20 -7.97
N PRO A 16 8.32 10.55 -7.96
CA PRO A 16 8.24 9.09 -7.91
C PRO A 16 8.70 8.40 -9.19
N THR A 17 8.96 9.15 -10.27
CA THR A 17 9.43 8.61 -11.56
C THR A 17 10.96 8.62 -11.68
N GLU A 18 11.65 9.26 -10.73
CA GLU A 18 13.11 9.29 -10.71
C GLU A 18 13.69 7.88 -10.52
N VAL A 19 14.50 7.43 -11.49
CA VAL A 19 15.19 6.14 -11.42
C VAL A 19 16.35 6.24 -10.43
N THR A 20 16.19 5.62 -9.26
CA THR A 20 17.21 5.64 -8.20
C THR A 20 18.06 4.36 -8.18
N PHE A 21 17.52 3.23 -8.62
CA PHE A 21 18.22 1.94 -8.51
C PHE A 21 18.93 1.53 -9.81
N PRO A 22 20.19 1.07 -9.74
CA PRO A 22 20.99 0.73 -10.92
C PRO A 22 20.56 -0.58 -11.61
N GLY A 23 19.62 -1.33 -11.04
CA GLY A 23 19.20 -2.63 -11.54
C GLY A 23 20.26 -3.74 -11.36
N CYS A 24 19.96 -4.92 -11.91
CA CYS A 24 20.85 -6.08 -11.92
C CYS A 24 21.47 -6.29 -13.31
N SER A 25 22.64 -6.94 -13.35
CA SER A 25 23.36 -7.29 -14.57
C SER A 25 23.01 -8.68 -15.12
N CYS A 26 22.02 -9.36 -14.55
CA CYS A 26 21.60 -10.70 -14.97
C CYS A 26 21.17 -10.71 -16.45
N LEU A 27 21.69 -11.66 -17.24
CA LEU A 27 21.35 -11.82 -18.67
C LEU A 27 20.38 -12.97 -18.92
N THR A 28 19.73 -13.47 -17.86
CA THR A 28 18.79 -14.59 -17.91
C THR A 28 17.36 -14.10 -18.18
N SER A 29 16.49 -15.00 -18.65
CA SER A 29 15.06 -14.72 -18.82
C SER A 29 14.37 -14.41 -17.48
N SER A 30 14.85 -15.02 -16.39
CA SER A 30 14.42 -14.73 -15.03
C SER A 30 15.60 -14.76 -14.07
N CYS A 31 15.60 -13.83 -13.13
CA CYS A 31 16.56 -13.77 -12.04
C CYS A 31 16.38 -14.94 -11.07
N VAL A 32 17.40 -15.24 -10.26
CA VAL A 32 17.34 -16.17 -9.12
C VAL A 32 18.13 -15.57 -7.95
N ALA A 33 17.79 -15.94 -6.72
CA ALA A 33 18.31 -15.28 -5.51
C ALA A 33 19.83 -15.43 -5.32
N GLU A 34 20.44 -16.50 -5.82
CA GLU A 34 21.87 -16.78 -5.64
C GLU A 34 22.77 -15.80 -6.42
N VAL A 35 22.24 -15.16 -7.47
CA VAL A 35 23.02 -14.37 -8.42
C VAL A 35 22.51 -12.93 -8.55
N CYS A 36 21.21 -12.70 -8.39
CA CYS A 36 20.61 -11.41 -8.69
C CYS A 36 20.73 -10.42 -7.53
N SER A 37 21.32 -9.25 -7.78
CA SER A 37 21.40 -8.16 -6.80
C SER A 37 20.03 -7.64 -6.34
N CYS A 38 19.00 -7.67 -7.21
CA CYS A 38 17.63 -7.31 -6.81
C CYS A 38 17.02 -8.31 -5.82
N LEU A 39 17.51 -9.55 -5.81
CA LEU A 39 17.05 -10.64 -4.93
C LEU A 39 18.06 -10.96 -3.81
N CYS A 40 18.98 -10.03 -3.50
CA CYS A 40 19.95 -10.20 -2.43
C CYS A 40 19.32 -10.44 -1.05
N ARG A 41 18.02 -10.14 -0.90
CA ARG A 41 17.23 -10.38 0.30
C ARG A 41 16.29 -11.58 0.15
N GLY A 42 16.56 -12.49 -0.77
CA GLY A 42 15.72 -13.65 -1.05
C GLY A 42 14.66 -13.36 -2.11
N GLU A 43 13.96 -14.42 -2.53
CA GLU A 43 12.88 -14.31 -3.49
C GLU A 43 11.65 -13.68 -2.83
N HIS A 44 11.04 -12.69 -3.47
CA HIS A 44 9.80 -12.07 -2.98
C HIS A 44 8.54 -12.76 -3.49
N TYR A 45 8.65 -13.42 -4.65
CA TYR A 45 7.50 -14.02 -5.34
C TYR A 45 7.73 -15.50 -5.62
N ASN A 46 6.66 -16.29 -5.52
CA ASN A 46 6.60 -17.64 -6.05
C ASN A 46 5.33 -17.73 -6.90
N SER A 47 5.47 -18.10 -8.18
CA SER A 47 4.34 -18.26 -9.10
C SER A 47 3.43 -17.02 -9.16
N LEU A 48 4.04 -15.81 -9.18
CA LEU A 48 3.37 -14.50 -9.15
C LEU A 48 2.59 -14.17 -7.86
N CYS A 49 2.69 -15.01 -6.83
CA CYS A 49 2.20 -14.73 -5.49
C CYS A 49 3.34 -14.19 -4.61
N LEU A 50 3.06 -13.20 -3.78
CA LEU A 50 3.97 -12.77 -2.72
C LEU A 50 4.22 -13.93 -1.75
N ARG A 51 5.49 -14.19 -1.45
CA ARG A 51 5.86 -15.20 -0.45
C ARG A 51 5.46 -14.69 0.94
N PRO A 52 4.96 -15.57 1.82
CA PRO A 52 4.70 -15.20 3.20
C PRO A 52 6.00 -14.74 3.86
N VAL A 53 5.90 -13.75 4.74
CA VAL A 53 7.00 -13.38 5.64
C VAL A 53 7.14 -14.53 6.63
N GLU A 54 8.21 -15.31 6.52
CA GLU A 54 8.60 -16.31 7.52
C GLU A 54 9.05 -15.57 8.80
N ASP A 55 8.89 -16.18 9.98
CA ASP A 55 9.11 -15.63 11.34
C ASP A 55 10.44 -14.85 11.52
N GLU A 56 10.51 -13.65 10.97
CA GLU A 56 11.62 -12.72 11.08
C GLU A 56 11.20 -11.53 11.93
N GLU A 57 12.13 -11.06 12.77
CA GLU A 57 11.94 -9.88 13.63
C GLU A 57 11.69 -8.59 12.80
N TYR A 58 12.02 -8.60 11.51
CA TYR A 58 11.88 -7.47 10.60
C TYR A 58 11.31 -7.89 9.25
N THR A 59 10.41 -7.09 8.68
CA THR A 59 9.91 -7.27 7.32
C THR A 59 11.00 -6.96 6.29
N ARG A 60 11.26 -7.89 5.38
CA ARG A 60 12.24 -7.69 4.29
C ARG A 60 11.66 -6.73 3.24
N PRO A 61 12.35 -5.64 2.89
CA PRO A 61 11.88 -4.74 1.84
C PRO A 61 11.86 -5.46 0.48
N VAL A 62 10.80 -5.23 -0.30
CA VAL A 62 10.61 -5.85 -1.61
C VAL A 62 11.21 -4.96 -2.70
N PHE A 63 12.14 -5.53 -3.48
CA PHE A 63 12.72 -4.89 -4.65
C PHE A 63 12.45 -5.71 -5.90
N GLU A 64 11.76 -5.13 -6.87
CA GLU A 64 11.61 -5.74 -8.19
C GLU A 64 12.83 -5.46 -9.06
N CYS A 65 13.01 -6.30 -10.09
CA CYS A 65 13.85 -5.92 -11.21
C CYS A 65 13.21 -4.72 -11.93
N ASN A 66 14.03 -3.79 -12.41
CA ASN A 66 13.56 -2.48 -12.84
C ASN A 66 13.97 -2.16 -14.29
N ALA A 67 13.78 -0.92 -14.74
CA ALA A 67 14.11 -0.51 -16.11
C ALA A 67 15.60 -0.60 -16.45
N MET A 68 16.48 -0.59 -15.43
CA MET A 68 17.93 -0.70 -15.59
C MET A 68 18.43 -2.16 -15.55
N CYS A 69 17.58 -3.12 -15.16
CA CYS A 69 17.91 -4.53 -15.18
C CYS A 69 18.02 -5.09 -16.60
N ARG A 70 18.98 -6.00 -16.82
CA ARG A 70 19.16 -6.69 -18.12
C ARG A 70 18.42 -8.03 -18.23
N CYS A 71 17.73 -8.45 -17.18
CA CYS A 71 16.92 -9.66 -17.20
C CYS A 71 15.64 -9.47 -18.02
N GLY A 72 15.09 -10.56 -18.54
CA GLY A 72 13.91 -10.51 -19.41
C GLY A 72 12.67 -9.87 -18.77
N GLU A 73 11.76 -9.36 -19.61
CA GLU A 73 10.45 -8.82 -19.20
C GLU A 73 9.57 -9.85 -18.48
N SER A 74 9.76 -11.13 -18.81
CA SER A 74 9.10 -12.26 -18.16
C SER A 74 9.72 -12.66 -16.81
N CYS A 75 10.74 -11.95 -16.33
CA CYS A 75 11.39 -12.23 -15.05
C CYS A 75 10.35 -12.34 -13.93
N HIS A 76 10.46 -13.37 -13.08
CA HIS A 76 9.50 -13.57 -11.99
C HIS A 76 9.57 -12.47 -10.92
N ASN A 77 10.67 -11.70 -10.89
CA ASN A 77 10.84 -10.54 -10.02
C ASN A 77 10.31 -9.23 -10.66
N ARG A 78 9.33 -9.34 -11.57
CA ARG A 78 8.56 -8.23 -12.14
C ARG A 78 7.08 -8.58 -12.00
N VAL A 79 6.43 -8.15 -10.92
CA VAL A 79 5.02 -8.49 -10.62
C VAL A 79 4.17 -7.24 -10.56
N VAL A 80 4.47 -6.32 -9.65
CA VAL A 80 3.72 -5.08 -9.43
C VAL A 80 3.80 -4.18 -10.66
N GLN A 81 4.99 -4.05 -11.26
CA GLN A 81 5.19 -3.21 -12.46
C GLN A 81 4.41 -3.68 -13.70
N ARG A 82 3.83 -4.89 -13.69
CA ARG A 82 2.96 -5.39 -14.77
C ARG A 82 1.54 -4.81 -14.70
N GLY A 83 1.21 -4.06 -13.65
CA GLY A 83 -0.09 -3.43 -13.49
C GLY A 83 -1.21 -4.44 -13.28
N LEU A 84 -2.45 -3.99 -13.46
CA LEU A 84 -3.66 -4.76 -13.16
C LEU A 84 -3.75 -6.06 -13.97
N GLN A 85 -3.94 -7.18 -13.29
CA GLN A 85 -4.08 -8.52 -13.89
C GLN A 85 -5.50 -9.09 -13.78
N PHE A 86 -6.42 -8.38 -13.11
CA PHE A 86 -7.77 -8.85 -12.82
C PHE A 86 -8.80 -7.81 -13.25
N ARG A 87 -10.00 -8.26 -13.63
CA ARG A 87 -11.13 -7.36 -13.90
C ARG A 87 -11.75 -6.90 -12.58
N LEU A 88 -11.68 -5.60 -12.34
CA LEU A 88 -12.18 -4.96 -11.14
C LEU A 88 -13.32 -4.00 -11.50
N GLU A 89 -14.26 -3.83 -10.59
CA GLU A 89 -15.41 -2.95 -10.77
C GLU A 89 -15.53 -1.97 -9.61
N VAL A 90 -15.65 -0.69 -9.94
CA VAL A 90 -16.06 0.35 -8.98
C VAL A 90 -17.58 0.30 -8.85
N PHE A 91 -18.08 0.04 -7.65
CA PHE A 91 -19.51 -0.16 -7.40
C PHE A 91 -20.00 0.70 -6.23
N LYS A 92 -21.31 0.98 -6.20
CA LYS A 92 -21.92 1.71 -5.09
C LYS A 92 -22.21 0.73 -3.95
N THR A 93 -21.64 1.00 -2.78
CA THR A 93 -21.93 0.25 -1.55
C THR A 93 -23.16 0.84 -0.84
N GLU A 94 -23.73 0.07 0.09
CA GLU A 94 -24.90 0.52 0.86
C GLU A 94 -24.59 1.68 1.81
N LYS A 95 -23.42 1.64 2.50
CA LYS A 95 -23.09 2.56 3.61
C LYS A 95 -21.71 3.21 3.56
N LYS A 96 -20.83 2.78 2.65
CA LYS A 96 -19.42 3.20 2.59
C LYS A 96 -19.12 4.13 1.40
N GLY A 97 -20.15 4.53 0.66
CA GLY A 97 -19.97 5.29 -0.58
C GLY A 97 -19.63 4.37 -1.74
N TRP A 98 -18.59 4.68 -2.50
CA TRP A 98 -18.09 3.81 -3.57
C TRP A 98 -17.13 2.77 -3.00
N GLY A 99 -17.07 1.60 -3.63
CA GLY A 99 -16.18 0.51 -3.29
C GLY A 99 -15.55 -0.09 -4.54
N LEU A 100 -14.57 -0.97 -4.35
CA LEU A 100 -13.96 -1.75 -5.41
C LEU A 100 -14.26 -3.24 -5.15
N ARG A 101 -14.65 -3.99 -6.17
CA ARG A 101 -14.82 -5.45 -6.08
C ARG A 101 -14.14 -6.15 -7.25
N THR A 102 -13.82 -7.42 -7.08
CA THR A 102 -13.32 -8.25 -8.19
C THR A 102 -14.48 -8.86 -8.97
N LEU A 103 -14.32 -9.01 -10.30
CA LEU A 103 -15.26 -9.74 -11.16
C LEU A 103 -14.82 -11.19 -11.42
N GLU A 104 -13.71 -11.60 -10.84
CA GLU A 104 -13.12 -12.93 -11.00
C GLU A 104 -12.43 -13.40 -9.71
N PHE A 105 -12.10 -14.68 -9.66
CA PHE A 105 -11.38 -15.26 -8.53
C PHE A 105 -9.95 -14.72 -8.44
N ILE A 106 -9.53 -14.33 -7.24
CA ILE A 106 -8.15 -13.92 -6.94
C ILE A 106 -7.57 -14.87 -5.90
N ALA A 107 -6.54 -15.63 -6.28
CA ALA A 107 -5.84 -16.50 -5.34
C ALA A 107 -5.04 -15.69 -4.31
N LYS A 108 -4.92 -16.22 -3.09
CA LYS A 108 -4.09 -15.67 -2.02
C LYS A 108 -2.67 -15.34 -2.51
N GLY A 109 -2.17 -14.19 -2.09
CA GLY A 109 -0.83 -13.69 -2.38
C GLY A 109 -0.70 -13.02 -3.75
N ARG A 110 -1.72 -13.03 -4.61
CA ARG A 110 -1.67 -12.34 -5.90
C ARG A 110 -1.72 -10.82 -5.73
N PHE A 111 -0.93 -10.12 -6.54
CA PHE A 111 -1.01 -8.66 -6.67
C PHE A 111 -2.35 -8.24 -7.30
N VAL A 112 -3.04 -7.29 -6.67
CA VAL A 112 -4.38 -6.84 -7.10
C VAL A 112 -4.31 -5.47 -7.77
N CYS A 113 -3.82 -4.46 -7.05
CA CYS A 113 -3.64 -3.09 -7.56
C CYS A 113 -2.69 -2.30 -6.66
N GLU A 114 -2.22 -1.14 -7.15
CA GLU A 114 -1.50 -0.17 -6.32
C GLU A 114 -2.50 0.77 -5.61
N TYR A 115 -2.06 1.39 -4.52
CA TYR A 115 -2.62 2.62 -4.00
C TYR A 115 -1.76 3.79 -4.49
N ALA A 116 -2.13 4.36 -5.65
CA ALA A 116 -1.31 5.35 -6.34
C ALA A 116 -2.02 6.70 -6.44
N GLY A 117 -1.26 7.77 -6.29
CA GLY A 117 -1.75 9.15 -6.33
C GLY A 117 -0.62 10.17 -6.30
N GLU A 118 -0.93 11.39 -5.87
CA GLU A 118 0.09 12.42 -5.65
C GLU A 118 1.02 12.03 -4.49
N VAL A 119 2.32 12.04 -4.72
CA VAL A 119 3.33 11.83 -3.68
C VAL A 119 3.67 13.18 -3.06
N LEU A 120 3.31 13.36 -1.79
CA LEU A 120 3.38 14.64 -1.10
C LEU A 120 4.58 14.68 -0.15
N GLY A 121 5.16 15.87 0.04
CA GLY A 121 5.97 16.17 1.20
C GLY A 121 5.12 16.32 2.47
N PHE A 122 5.76 16.18 3.63
CA PHE A 122 5.11 16.23 4.94
C PHE A 122 4.25 17.48 5.16
N ASN A 123 4.76 18.65 4.79
CA ASN A 123 4.06 19.93 4.99
C ASN A 123 2.76 20.01 4.17
N GLU A 124 2.78 19.52 2.93
CA GLU A 124 1.60 19.51 2.06
C GLU A 124 0.59 18.46 2.51
N ALA A 125 1.05 17.25 2.88
CA ALA A 125 0.20 16.23 3.47
C ALA A 125 -0.52 16.76 4.72
N ARG A 126 0.22 17.39 5.64
CA ARG A 126 -0.34 18.01 6.85
C ARG A 126 -1.35 19.10 6.51
N ARG A 127 -1.03 19.99 5.57
CA ARG A 127 -1.94 21.07 5.13
C ARG A 127 -3.25 20.50 4.59
N ARG A 128 -3.20 19.45 3.75
CA ARG A 128 -4.40 18.81 3.19
C ARG A 128 -5.23 18.10 4.26
N ILE A 129 -4.57 17.40 5.20
CA ILE A 129 -5.22 16.73 6.32
C ILE A 129 -5.95 17.73 7.23
N GLN A 130 -5.32 18.86 7.56
CA GLN A 130 -5.93 19.92 8.38
C GLN A 130 -7.10 20.63 7.69
N ALA A 131 -7.16 20.59 6.36
CA ALA A 131 -8.25 21.16 5.58
C ALA A 131 -9.44 20.19 5.41
N GLN A 132 -9.32 18.92 5.84
CA GLN A 132 -10.41 17.95 5.71
C GLN A 132 -11.58 18.27 6.65
N THR A 133 -12.79 18.13 6.12
CA THR A 133 -14.02 18.22 6.90
C THR A 133 -14.56 16.82 7.24
N SER A 134 -15.52 16.75 8.16
CA SER A 134 -16.17 15.49 8.54
C SER A 134 -16.92 14.80 7.38
N LYS A 135 -17.24 15.54 6.31
CA LYS A 135 -17.94 15.03 5.13
C LYS A 135 -17.00 14.49 4.05
N ASP A 136 -15.73 14.86 4.10
CA ASP A 136 -14.77 14.48 3.06
C ASP A 136 -14.38 13.00 3.18
N SER A 137 -13.87 12.42 2.11
CA SER A 137 -13.26 11.09 2.18
C SER A 137 -11.78 11.22 2.54
N ASN A 138 -11.28 10.37 3.43
CA ASN A 138 -9.89 10.42 3.88
C ASN A 138 -9.04 9.50 3.01
N TYR A 139 -8.31 10.07 2.04
CA TYR A 139 -7.52 9.29 1.10
C TYR A 139 -6.00 9.30 1.36
N ILE A 140 -5.50 10.22 2.19
CA ILE A 140 -4.06 10.34 2.41
C ILE A 140 -3.58 9.14 3.22
N ILE A 141 -2.61 8.40 2.66
CA ILE A 141 -1.89 7.34 3.37
C ILE A 141 -0.49 7.85 3.71
N ALA A 142 -0.08 7.61 4.96
CA ALA A 142 1.29 7.79 5.41
C ALA A 142 1.92 6.42 5.66
N VAL A 143 2.97 6.08 4.92
CA VAL A 143 3.76 4.86 5.12
C VAL A 143 5.05 5.23 5.81
N ARG A 144 5.29 4.63 6.97
CA ARG A 144 6.52 4.80 7.78
C ARG A 144 7.33 3.51 7.76
N GLU A 145 8.48 3.54 7.12
CA GLU A 145 9.42 2.42 7.07
C GLU A 145 10.58 2.68 8.04
N HIS A 146 10.69 1.84 9.07
CA HIS A 146 11.80 1.88 10.03
C HIS A 146 13.00 1.16 9.43
N LEU A 147 14.01 1.93 9.04
CA LEU A 147 15.25 1.42 8.48
C LEU A 147 16.25 1.06 9.58
N HIS A 148 17.28 0.33 9.18
CA HIS A 148 18.40 0.01 10.07
C HIS A 148 19.04 1.31 10.60
N LYS A 149 19.50 1.30 11.86
CA LYS A 149 20.04 2.47 12.59
C LYS A 149 19.00 3.51 13.02
N GLY A 150 17.70 3.17 13.04
CA GLY A 150 16.65 4.03 13.59
C GLY A 150 16.24 5.19 12.67
N GLN A 151 16.67 5.18 11.40
CA GLN A 151 16.15 6.09 10.39
C GLN A 151 14.72 5.72 10.05
N ILE A 152 13.87 6.71 9.80
CA ILE A 152 12.48 6.52 9.38
C ILE A 152 12.34 7.15 8.00
N MET A 153 11.86 6.37 7.04
CA MET A 153 11.41 6.88 5.76
C MET A 153 9.90 7.05 5.80
N GLU A 154 9.43 8.24 5.44
CA GLU A 154 8.01 8.53 5.35
C GLU A 154 7.62 8.78 3.89
N THR A 155 6.55 8.14 3.44
CA THR A 155 5.96 8.37 2.12
C THR A 155 4.49 8.73 2.30
N PHE A 156 4.07 9.87 1.76
CA PHE A 156 2.67 10.32 1.77
C PHE A 156 2.10 10.18 0.37
N VAL A 157 1.00 9.44 0.22
CA VAL A 157 0.30 9.27 -1.06
C VAL A 157 -1.14 9.75 -0.92
N ASP A 158 -1.53 10.68 -1.80
CA ASP A 158 -2.86 11.28 -1.83
C ASP A 158 -3.52 11.11 -3.20
N PRO A 159 -4.45 10.16 -3.37
CA PRO A 159 -5.19 9.97 -4.60
C PRO A 159 -6.46 10.84 -4.72
N THR A 160 -6.63 11.86 -3.87
CA THR A 160 -7.84 12.71 -3.85
C THR A 160 -8.11 13.36 -5.21
N TYR A 161 -7.10 14.02 -5.80
CA TYR A 161 -7.25 14.76 -7.05
C TYR A 161 -6.69 13.99 -8.25
N ILE A 162 -5.53 13.35 -8.09
CA ILE A 162 -4.91 12.48 -9.10
C ILE A 162 -4.62 11.14 -8.44
N GLY A 163 -5.22 10.06 -8.94
CA GLY A 163 -4.96 8.73 -8.41
C GLY A 163 -5.61 7.61 -9.20
N ASN A 164 -5.29 6.38 -8.79
CA ASN A 164 -5.73 5.17 -9.50
C ASN A 164 -7.03 4.59 -8.92
N ILE A 165 -7.33 3.33 -9.25
CA ILE A 165 -8.50 2.61 -8.72
C ILE A 165 -8.39 2.28 -7.21
N GLY A 166 -7.19 2.24 -6.65
CA GLY A 166 -6.94 1.91 -5.25
C GLY A 166 -7.62 2.88 -4.27
N ARG A 167 -7.90 4.11 -4.70
CA ARG A 167 -8.66 5.10 -3.91
C ARG A 167 -10.08 4.67 -3.57
N PHE A 168 -10.64 3.68 -4.27
CA PHE A 168 -11.98 3.14 -4.01
C PHE A 168 -11.99 1.95 -3.05
N LEU A 169 -10.82 1.53 -2.55
CA LEU A 169 -10.73 0.46 -1.58
C LEU A 169 -11.23 0.95 -0.22
N ASN A 170 -12.30 0.32 0.28
CA ASN A 170 -12.84 0.63 1.59
C ASN A 170 -12.06 -0.05 2.72
N HIS A 171 -12.25 0.47 3.93
CA HIS A 171 -11.75 -0.18 5.14
C HIS A 171 -12.52 -1.45 5.48
N SER A 172 -11.81 -2.46 5.97
CA SER A 172 -12.37 -3.55 6.77
C SER A 172 -11.49 -3.85 7.99
N CYS A 173 -12.12 -4.20 9.12
CA CYS A 173 -11.41 -4.73 10.30
C CYS A 173 -10.94 -6.18 10.09
N GLU A 174 -11.56 -6.89 9.15
CA GLU A 174 -11.13 -8.19 8.63
C GLU A 174 -10.97 -8.05 7.10
N PRO A 175 -9.88 -7.41 6.63
CA PRO A 175 -9.67 -7.15 5.22
C PRO A 175 -9.24 -8.40 4.46
N ASN A 176 -9.45 -8.38 3.15
CA ASN A 176 -8.97 -9.41 2.22
C ASN A 176 -7.73 -8.94 1.42
N LEU A 177 -7.27 -7.70 1.60
CA LEU A 177 -6.02 -7.19 1.07
C LEU A 177 -5.07 -6.74 2.18
N PHE A 178 -3.78 -6.82 1.91
CA PHE A 178 -2.73 -6.20 2.71
C PHE A 178 -1.77 -5.42 1.81
N MET A 179 -1.22 -4.34 2.35
CA MET A 179 -0.35 -3.41 1.61
C MET A 179 1.12 -3.72 1.86
N VAL A 180 1.91 -3.70 0.80
CA VAL A 180 3.36 -3.90 0.84
C VAL A 180 4.05 -2.77 0.06
N PRO A 181 4.97 -2.02 0.67
CA PRO A 181 5.83 -1.09 -0.06
C PRO A 181 6.79 -1.87 -0.98
N VAL A 182 6.66 -1.67 -2.29
CA VAL A 182 7.47 -2.35 -3.32
C VAL A 182 8.27 -1.32 -4.10
N ARG A 183 9.59 -1.48 -4.13
CA ARG A 183 10.50 -0.60 -4.89
C ARG A 183 10.82 -1.20 -6.25
N VAL A 184 10.71 -0.40 -7.30
CA VAL A 184 11.02 -0.79 -8.68
C VAL A 184 12.15 0.11 -9.21
N ASP A 185 11.81 1.28 -9.76
CA ASP A 185 12.78 2.23 -10.28
C ASP A 185 13.21 3.25 -9.22
N SER A 186 12.25 3.79 -8.46
CA SER A 186 12.42 4.89 -7.50
C SER A 186 12.53 4.43 -6.05
N MET A 187 13.22 5.22 -5.23
CA MET A 187 13.16 5.10 -3.76
C MET A 187 11.75 5.26 -3.20
N VAL A 188 10.88 6.00 -3.89
CA VAL A 188 9.46 6.09 -3.56
C VAL A 188 8.81 4.74 -3.85
N PRO A 189 8.29 4.04 -2.81
CA PRO A 189 7.70 2.73 -3.02
C PRO A 189 6.35 2.82 -3.73
N LYS A 190 6.07 1.84 -4.59
CA LYS A 190 4.71 1.51 -5.01
C LYS A 190 3.98 0.87 -3.83
N LEU A 191 2.82 1.41 -3.46
CA LEU A 191 2.00 0.87 -2.38
C LEU A 191 1.14 -0.27 -2.93
N ALA A 192 1.71 -1.47 -3.04
CA ALA A 192 1.08 -2.60 -3.70
C ALA A 192 0.15 -3.35 -2.76
N LEU A 193 -1.09 -3.61 -3.18
CA LEU A 193 -2.03 -4.45 -2.45
C LEU A 193 -2.03 -5.88 -2.99
N PHE A 194 -1.84 -6.83 -2.07
CA PHE A 194 -1.85 -8.26 -2.34
C PHE A 194 -3.02 -8.92 -1.61
N ALA A 195 -3.54 -10.01 -2.19
CA ALA A 195 -4.63 -10.78 -1.59
C ALA A 195 -4.18 -11.50 -0.31
N ALA A 196 -4.80 -11.21 0.83
CA ALA A 196 -4.53 -11.84 2.12
C ALA A 196 -5.12 -13.26 2.23
N ALA A 197 -6.16 -13.52 1.45
CA ALA A 197 -6.88 -14.78 1.35
C ALA A 197 -7.30 -15.00 -0.11
N ASP A 198 -7.89 -16.15 -0.41
CA ASP A 198 -8.61 -16.33 -1.67
C ASP A 198 -9.86 -15.43 -1.68
N ILE A 199 -10.12 -14.77 -2.80
CA ILE A 199 -11.20 -13.78 -2.96
C ILE A 199 -12.09 -14.22 -4.12
N SER A 200 -13.38 -14.44 -3.85
CA SER A 200 -14.33 -14.87 -4.88
C SER A 200 -14.78 -13.72 -5.77
N ALA A 201 -15.23 -14.06 -6.98
CA ALA A 201 -15.88 -13.10 -7.87
C ALA A 201 -17.09 -12.43 -7.18
N GLY A 202 -17.17 -11.11 -7.28
CA GLY A 202 -18.20 -10.29 -6.65
C GLY A 202 -17.88 -9.80 -5.24
N GLU A 203 -16.83 -10.31 -4.60
CA GLU A 203 -16.41 -9.85 -3.27
C GLU A 203 -15.79 -8.46 -3.31
N GLU A 204 -16.18 -7.62 -2.33
CA GLU A 204 -15.58 -6.31 -2.12
C GLU A 204 -14.13 -6.44 -1.65
N LEU A 205 -13.25 -5.65 -2.26
CA LEU A 205 -11.85 -5.55 -1.93
C LEU A 205 -11.66 -4.47 -0.85
N SER A 206 -10.95 -4.83 0.22
CA SER A 206 -10.75 -3.95 1.38
C SER A 206 -9.39 -4.16 2.02
N TYR A 207 -8.87 -3.11 2.65
CA TYR A 207 -7.64 -3.16 3.45
C TYR A 207 -7.82 -2.48 4.81
N ASP A 208 -6.91 -2.73 5.74
CA ASP A 208 -6.90 -2.07 7.04
C ASP A 208 -6.26 -0.68 6.93
N TYR A 209 -7.05 0.38 7.15
CA TYR A 209 -6.59 1.76 7.09
C TYR A 209 -5.60 2.09 8.22
N SER A 210 -5.55 1.29 9.29
CA SER A 210 -4.55 1.44 10.35
C SER A 210 -3.20 0.83 9.99
N GLY A 211 -3.15 0.00 8.94
CA GLY A 211 -1.96 -0.73 8.55
C GLY A 211 -1.48 -1.76 9.58
N ARG A 212 -2.29 -2.16 10.57
CA ARG A 212 -1.91 -3.16 11.60
C ARG A 212 -2.14 -4.59 11.15
N PHE A 213 -3.06 -4.82 10.22
CA PHE A 213 -3.29 -6.13 9.64
C PHE A 213 -2.01 -6.65 8.97
N HIS A 214 -1.53 -7.83 9.41
CA HIS A 214 -0.23 -8.43 9.04
C HIS A 214 1.05 -7.66 9.45
N ASN A 215 0.94 -6.53 10.15
CA ASN A 215 2.08 -5.81 10.71
C ASN A 215 2.01 -5.87 12.25
N SER A 216 2.69 -6.84 12.86
CA SER A 216 2.74 -6.98 14.32
C SER A 216 4.01 -6.30 14.86
N PRO A 217 3.92 -5.22 15.65
CA PRO A 217 5.07 -4.76 16.44
C PRO A 217 5.25 -5.68 17.65
N VAL A 218 6.49 -6.15 17.88
CA VAL A 218 6.86 -6.95 19.07
C VAL A 218 6.88 -6.13 20.36
N THR A 219 6.70 -4.80 20.31
CA THR A 219 6.62 -3.99 21.53
C THR A 219 5.17 -3.72 21.94
N SER A 220 4.75 -4.49 22.93
CA SER A 220 3.54 -4.29 23.72
C SER A 220 3.44 -2.88 24.34
N ARG A 221 2.19 -2.46 24.56
CA ARG A 221 1.66 -1.59 25.65
C ARG A 221 1.23 -0.17 25.26
N GLU A 222 -0.07 0.02 25.49
CA GLU A 222 -0.76 1.29 25.75
C GLU A 222 -0.93 2.22 24.54
N GLN A 223 -1.94 1.92 23.72
CA GLN A 223 -2.81 3.02 23.32
C GLN A 223 -3.46 3.54 24.60
N LYS A 224 -2.90 4.61 25.18
CA LYS A 224 -3.67 5.47 26.06
C LYS A 224 -4.93 5.83 25.29
N SER A 225 -6.08 5.42 25.83
CA SER A 225 -7.35 6.06 25.52
C SER A 225 -7.19 7.53 25.91
N SER A 226 -6.80 8.37 24.97
CA SER A 226 -7.04 9.80 25.11
C SER A 226 -8.54 9.97 25.07
N GLU A 227 -9.14 9.99 26.25
CA GLU A 227 -10.53 10.37 26.51
C GLU A 227 -10.74 11.84 26.17
N GLU A 228 -10.46 12.29 24.95
CA GLU A 228 -10.57 13.70 24.57
C GLU A 228 -10.57 13.82 23.03
N ASP A 229 -11.63 13.33 22.39
CA ASP A 229 -12.32 13.97 21.24
C ASP A 229 -13.38 13.00 20.66
N ASN A 230 -14.51 12.87 21.35
CA ASN A 230 -15.62 12.00 20.94
C ASN A 230 -16.44 12.58 19.75
N GLY A 231 -16.03 13.71 19.16
CA GLY A 231 -16.83 14.45 18.18
C GLY A 231 -16.61 14.11 16.71
N LEU A 232 -15.49 13.47 16.32
CA LEU A 232 -15.02 13.48 14.91
C LEU A 232 -14.69 12.11 14.29
N ARG A 233 -14.83 11.01 15.03
CA ARG A 233 -14.49 9.68 14.50
C ARG A 233 -15.57 9.15 13.56
N LYS A 234 -15.20 8.86 12.32
CA LYS A 234 -16.10 8.27 11.32
C LYS A 234 -16.47 6.83 11.72
N PRO A 235 -17.77 6.46 11.73
CA PRO A 235 -18.19 5.09 12.04
C PRO A 235 -17.68 4.09 10.98
N CYS A 236 -17.35 2.88 11.42
CA CYS A 236 -16.96 1.79 10.55
C CYS A 236 -18.17 0.93 10.19
N TYR A 237 -18.39 0.72 8.89
CA TYR A 237 -19.48 -0.11 8.35
C TYR A 237 -18.96 -1.34 7.61
N CYS A 238 -17.83 -1.92 8.05
CA CYS A 238 -17.22 -3.07 7.37
C CYS A 238 -18.03 -4.37 7.48
N GLY A 239 -18.92 -4.49 8.48
CA GLY A 239 -19.75 -5.68 8.69
C GLY A 239 -19.03 -6.86 9.35
N SER A 240 -17.74 -6.74 9.65
CA SER A 240 -16.97 -7.74 10.39
C SER A 240 -17.53 -7.96 11.81
N ARG A 241 -17.44 -9.21 12.30
CA ARG A 241 -17.82 -9.57 13.67
C ARG A 241 -16.89 -8.96 14.73
N THR A 242 -15.65 -8.66 14.35
CA THR A 242 -14.60 -8.08 15.21
C THR A 242 -14.40 -6.58 14.94
N CYS A 243 -15.41 -5.91 14.36
CA CYS A 243 -15.36 -4.51 13.99
C CYS A 243 -15.06 -3.57 15.17
N ALA A 244 -14.07 -2.69 15.01
CA ALA A 244 -13.68 -1.69 16.01
C ALA A 244 -14.66 -0.50 16.13
N SER A 245 -15.84 -0.57 15.51
CA SER A 245 -16.92 0.43 15.48
C SER A 245 -16.61 1.76 14.77
N PHE A 246 -15.34 2.19 14.72
CA PHE A 246 -14.91 3.43 14.08
C PHE A 246 -13.77 3.16 13.10
N LEU A 247 -13.68 3.98 12.04
CA LEU A 247 -12.52 3.96 11.16
C LEU A 247 -11.26 4.30 11.97
N PRO A 248 -10.12 3.68 11.64
CA PRO A 248 -8.83 4.05 12.22
C PRO A 248 -8.55 5.54 12.04
N TRP A 249 -8.08 6.16 13.11
CA TRP A 249 -7.69 7.56 13.13
C TRP A 249 -6.25 7.63 13.61
N ASP A 250 -5.36 8.19 12.81
CA ASP A 250 -3.97 8.46 13.22
C ASP A 250 -3.86 9.92 13.66
N SER A 251 -3.82 10.14 14.98
CA SER A 251 -3.64 11.48 15.56
C SER A 251 -2.25 12.06 15.32
N SER A 252 -1.24 11.22 15.03
CA SER A 252 0.15 11.68 14.82
C SER A 252 0.31 12.51 13.54
N LEU A 253 -0.61 12.37 12.58
CA LEU A 253 -0.68 13.23 11.40
C LEU A 253 -1.22 14.65 11.70
N PHE A 254 -1.77 14.86 12.90
CA PHE A 254 -2.37 16.12 13.34
C PHE A 254 -1.59 16.78 14.48
N ALA A 255 -0.62 16.09 15.08
CA ALA A 255 0.16 16.64 16.19
C ALA A 255 1.03 17.80 15.70
N THR A 256 0.86 18.98 16.32
CA THR A 256 1.84 20.05 16.25
C THR A 256 3.05 19.68 17.12
N PRO A 257 4.29 19.95 16.66
CA PRO A 257 5.48 19.75 17.48
C PRO A 257 5.45 20.59 18.77
#